data_AF-A0A6I8RLN2-F1
#
_entry.id   AF-A0A6I8RLN2-F1
#
_cell.length_a   1.000
_cell.length_b   1.000
_cell.length_c   1.000
_cell.angle_alpha   90.00
_cell.angle_beta   90.00
_cell.angle_gamma   90.00
#
_symmetry.space_group_name_H-M   'P 1'
#
loop_
_entity.id
_entity.type
_entity.pdbx_description
1 polymer ?
#
loop_
_entity_poly.entity_id
_entity_poly.type
_entity_poly.pdbx_seq_one_letter_code
_entity_poly.pdbx_strand_id
1 'polypeptide(L)'
;MYGQGAEPGRGGENGRRLHNGNLYGAQRSHPDEGRWGTERMGDRPISEQSSFGQDVQQQCQDTSRDPQYMGGFSMISPNQSKREKTQTIAKQELENWEHFKQGQKHGPINLTPKKLGGGITQGEARWNQQVTQSQSKYQKMLKREEYKKKVREEEEAQIQKMKDIQRQKAERLEEKNLQQEAQRQIEYGEDRYRRNNAFLNLLSQTETHYQNQTRECHGNPYKAQIQREEYKNKQRAEEEARIQAMKGIQRQKAEKLEETARQEDLKRQIKWQEDRHKTNNAFLNQMSWPAVSYEDYETYTNQSYGDLPTAWAVSNAYRQEQKMQEQRQLQQMKEEQRRKSELLDVTRIKQEKESRLTEQEERRRVNNAFLDRLQGKKNALQ
;
A
#
# COMPACT_ATOMS: atom_id res chain seq x y z
N MET A 1 -2.33 33.27 6.28
CA MET A 1 -3.23 34.21 6.98
C MET A 1 -4.63 33.68 6.84
N TYR A 2 -5.36 33.69 7.97
CA TYR A 2 -6.60 32.97 8.24
C TYR A 2 -7.82 33.38 7.39
N GLY A 3 -8.81 32.48 7.34
CA GLY A 3 -10.21 32.74 6.97
C GLY A 3 -10.86 31.47 6.40
N GLN A 4 -11.40 30.57 7.24
CA GLN A 4 -12.82 30.50 7.66
C GLN A 4 -13.84 30.45 6.50
N GLY A 5 -14.67 29.40 6.52
CA GLY A 5 -15.83 29.19 5.63
C GLY A 5 -16.23 27.71 5.66
N ALA A 6 -16.96 27.26 6.69
CA ALA A 6 -18.41 27.12 6.64
C ALA A 6 -18.86 26.07 5.60
N GLU A 7 -19.00 24.82 6.05
CA GLU A 7 -19.74 23.79 5.33
C GLU A 7 -21.24 24.15 5.32
N PRO A 8 -21.91 24.15 4.15
CA PRO A 8 -23.35 24.04 4.11
C PRO A 8 -23.73 22.56 4.10
N GLY A 9 -24.37 22.12 5.18
CA GLY A 9 -25.20 20.93 5.16
C GLY A 9 -26.37 21.10 4.19
N ARG A 10 -26.49 20.16 3.25
CA ARG A 10 -27.73 19.68 2.63
C ARG A 10 -27.57 18.16 2.58
N GLY A 11 -28.38 17.35 3.27
CA GLY A 11 -29.79 17.15 2.96
C GLY A 11 -29.87 16.58 1.55
N GLY A 12 -29.83 15.27 1.34
CA GLY A 12 -30.86 14.31 1.75
C GLY A 12 -31.64 13.92 0.50
N GLU A 13 -31.85 12.61 0.32
CA GLU A 13 -32.80 11.99 -0.63
C GLU A 13 -32.34 11.82 -2.10
N ASN A 14 -31.99 10.60 -2.51
CA ASN A 14 -32.97 9.59 -2.93
C ASN A 14 -32.31 8.37 -3.60
N GLY A 15 -32.68 7.19 -3.10
CA GLY A 15 -32.93 6.00 -3.90
C GLY A 15 -31.76 5.34 -4.65
N ARG A 16 -31.14 4.34 -4.00
CA ARG A 16 -31.01 2.99 -4.61
C ARG A 16 -30.70 1.93 -3.55
N ARG A 17 -31.80 1.40 -3.01
CA ARG A 17 -31.89 0.06 -2.43
C ARG A 17 -31.58 -0.93 -3.55
N LEU A 18 -30.42 -1.60 -3.51
CA LEU A 18 -30.20 -2.78 -4.33
C LEU A 18 -30.29 -4.01 -3.43
N HIS A 19 -31.32 -4.79 -3.74
CA HIS A 19 -31.64 -6.06 -3.14
C HIS A 19 -30.53 -7.09 -3.36
N ASN A 20 -30.32 -7.89 -2.31
CA ASN A 20 -29.92 -9.28 -2.43
C ASN A 20 -30.83 -9.98 -3.45
N GLY A 21 -30.21 -10.53 -4.48
CA GLY A 21 -30.85 -11.39 -5.46
C GLY A 21 -29.79 -12.29 -6.06
N ASN A 22 -29.84 -13.57 -5.68
CA ASN A 22 -29.38 -14.69 -6.48
C ASN A 22 -29.69 -14.47 -7.96
N LEU A 23 -28.84 -14.94 -8.86
CA LEU A 23 -29.19 -15.86 -9.96
C LEU A 23 -27.99 -16.10 -10.91
N TYR A 24 -27.62 -17.38 -11.05
CA TYR A 24 -27.02 -18.11 -12.19
C TYR A 24 -25.76 -17.50 -12.89
N GLY A 25 -24.61 -18.16 -13.00
CA GLY A 25 -24.33 -19.59 -13.12
C GLY A 25 -24.23 -19.99 -14.61
N ALA A 26 -23.07 -19.79 -15.24
CA ALA A 26 -22.76 -20.33 -16.56
C ALA A 26 -21.28 -20.79 -16.66
N GLN A 27 -21.10 -22.06 -16.28
CA GLN A 27 -20.24 -23.12 -16.84
C GLN A 27 -19.00 -22.74 -17.66
N ARG A 28 -17.82 -23.09 -17.12
CA ARG A 28 -16.81 -23.88 -17.86
C ARG A 28 -16.25 -24.99 -16.97
N SER A 29 -16.59 -26.20 -17.41
CA SER A 29 -16.15 -27.56 -17.13
C SER A 29 -14.70 -27.77 -16.65
N HIS A 30 -14.58 -28.49 -15.53
CA HIS A 30 -13.53 -29.48 -15.25
C HIS A 30 -14.21 -30.74 -14.67
N PRO A 31 -13.77 -31.97 -15.03
CA PRO A 31 -14.44 -33.20 -14.65
C PRO A 31 -14.11 -33.61 -13.22
N ASP A 32 -15.11 -34.23 -12.60
CA ASP A 32 -15.32 -34.50 -11.20
C ASP A 32 -14.90 -35.95 -10.85
N GLU A 33 -14.01 -36.12 -9.88
CA GLU A 33 -13.70 -37.40 -9.26
C GLU A 33 -14.59 -37.60 -8.02
N GLY A 34 -15.65 -38.39 -8.25
CA GLY A 34 -16.29 -39.34 -7.35
C GLY A 34 -16.21 -39.13 -5.84
N ARG A 35 -17.30 -38.58 -5.27
CA ARG A 35 -17.67 -38.77 -3.86
C ARG A 35 -18.93 -39.64 -3.77
N TRP A 36 -18.80 -40.74 -3.04
CA TRP A 36 -19.81 -41.75 -2.72
C TRP A 36 -21.20 -41.19 -2.39
N GLY A 37 -22.20 -41.68 -3.11
CA GLY A 37 -23.61 -41.40 -2.90
C GLY A 37 -24.45 -42.60 -3.36
N THR A 38 -25.11 -43.22 -2.39
CA THR A 38 -26.16 -44.23 -2.51
C THR A 38 -27.39 -43.67 -3.22
N GLU A 39 -27.91 -44.38 -4.22
CA GLU A 39 -29.32 -44.34 -4.65
C GLU A 39 -29.61 -45.62 -5.47
N ARG A 40 -30.33 -46.58 -4.87
CA ARG A 40 -31.77 -46.81 -5.10
C ARG A 40 -32.08 -47.06 -6.58
N MET A 41 -31.92 -48.33 -6.97
CA MET A 41 -32.33 -48.90 -8.25
C MET A 41 -33.83 -48.65 -8.46
N GLY A 42 -34.16 -48.05 -9.61
CA GLY A 42 -35.52 -47.88 -10.10
C GLY A 42 -36.07 -49.17 -10.72
N ASP A 43 -37.38 -49.29 -10.60
CA ASP A 43 -38.21 -50.40 -11.08
C ASP A 43 -38.17 -50.61 -12.60
N ARG A 44 -38.13 -51.90 -12.98
CA ARG A 44 -39.03 -52.64 -13.92
C ARG A 44 -38.24 -53.72 -14.69
N PRO A 45 -38.87 -54.79 -15.21
CA PRO A 45 -40.15 -55.43 -14.86
C PRO A 45 -39.96 -56.91 -14.45
N ILE A 46 -40.97 -57.45 -13.78
CA ILE A 46 -41.12 -58.88 -13.52
C ILE A 46 -41.35 -59.57 -14.88
N SER A 47 -40.36 -60.32 -15.35
CA SER A 47 -40.54 -61.39 -16.33
C SER A 47 -40.07 -62.68 -15.68
N GLU A 48 -41.06 -63.44 -15.24
CA GLU A 48 -40.97 -64.85 -14.86
C GLU A 48 -40.18 -65.62 -15.91
N GLN A 49 -39.05 -66.19 -15.49
CA GLN A 49 -38.52 -67.48 -15.94
C GLN A 49 -37.23 -67.79 -15.17
N SER A 50 -37.33 -67.91 -13.85
CA SER A 50 -36.46 -68.86 -13.14
C SER A 50 -37.24 -70.15 -13.03
N SER A 51 -37.00 -71.06 -13.98
CA SER A 51 -37.33 -72.46 -13.83
C SER A 51 -36.60 -72.97 -12.58
N PHE A 52 -37.31 -72.94 -11.45
CA PHE A 52 -37.03 -73.78 -10.31
C PHE A 52 -37.35 -75.22 -10.73
N GLY A 53 -36.42 -75.88 -11.43
CA GLY A 53 -36.16 -77.29 -11.14
C GLY A 53 -35.44 -77.29 -9.79
N GLN A 54 -36.03 -77.73 -8.68
CA GLN A 54 -36.34 -79.13 -8.37
C GLN A 54 -35.21 -80.06 -8.79
N ASP A 55 -34.75 -80.84 -7.81
CA ASP A 55 -33.58 -81.72 -7.78
C ASP A 55 -32.28 -80.98 -7.43
N VAL A 56 -31.65 -81.12 -6.26
CA VAL A 56 -31.76 -82.12 -5.21
C VAL A 56 -31.39 -81.41 -3.90
N GLN A 57 -32.33 -81.31 -2.96
CA GLN A 57 -31.96 -81.30 -1.54
C GLN A 57 -31.27 -82.64 -1.27
N GLN A 58 -29.97 -82.74 -1.53
CA GLN A 58 -29.19 -83.79 -0.91
C GLN A 58 -28.84 -83.25 0.46
N GLN A 59 -29.83 -83.32 1.36
CA GLN A 59 -29.55 -83.55 2.76
C GLN A 59 -28.57 -84.74 2.79
N CYS A 60 -27.31 -84.47 3.05
CA CYS A 60 -26.43 -85.50 3.60
C CYS A 60 -26.98 -85.76 5.00
N GLN A 61 -28.01 -86.60 5.10
CA GLN A 61 -28.40 -87.17 6.38
C GLN A 61 -27.29 -88.15 6.77
N ASP A 62 -26.27 -87.63 7.43
CA ASP A 62 -25.42 -88.46 8.29
C ASP A 62 -26.26 -88.80 9.53
N THR A 63 -27.13 -89.80 9.41
CA THR A 63 -27.76 -90.44 10.56
C THR A 63 -26.67 -91.17 11.35
N SER A 64 -26.60 -90.87 12.66
CA SER A 64 -25.60 -91.31 13.66
C SER A 64 -24.22 -90.65 13.61
N ARG A 65 -24.15 -89.44 14.17
CA ARG A 65 -22.91 -88.83 14.68
C ARG A 65 -23.12 -88.36 16.10
N ASP A 66 -23.40 -89.32 16.97
CA ASP A 66 -23.45 -89.03 18.40
C ASP A 66 -22.04 -88.69 18.89
N PRO A 67 -21.83 -87.54 19.57
CA PRO A 67 -20.54 -87.19 20.10
C PRO A 67 -20.07 -88.28 21.09
N GLN A 68 -18.92 -88.90 20.82
CA GLN A 68 -18.33 -89.81 21.79
C GLN A 68 -17.70 -89.00 22.92
N TYR A 69 -18.29 -89.10 24.10
CA TYR A 69 -17.87 -88.37 25.30
C TYR A 69 -16.71 -89.10 25.99
N MET A 70 -15.50 -88.55 25.89
CA MET A 70 -14.27 -89.10 26.49
C MET A 70 -13.85 -88.24 27.70
N GLY A 71 -14.72 -88.19 28.71
CA GLY A 71 -14.45 -87.53 30.00
C GLY A 71 -14.59 -86.01 29.98
N GLY A 72 -13.62 -85.29 29.42
CA GLY A 72 -13.57 -83.81 29.45
C GLY A 72 -13.83 -83.13 28.10
N PHE A 73 -13.87 -83.90 27.01
CA PHE A 73 -14.14 -83.41 25.66
C PHE A 73 -14.98 -84.42 24.87
N SER A 74 -15.69 -83.92 23.87
CA SER A 74 -16.48 -84.73 22.94
C SER A 74 -15.78 -84.85 21.61
N MET A 75 -15.56 -86.07 21.13
CA MET A 75 -14.98 -86.35 19.82
C MET A 75 -16.10 -86.53 18.80
N ILE A 76 -16.05 -85.74 17.73
CA ILE A 76 -16.95 -85.85 16.58
C ILE A 76 -16.11 -86.23 15.36
N SER A 77 -16.42 -87.39 14.75
CA SER A 77 -15.68 -87.89 13.60
C SER A 77 -15.80 -86.95 12.39
N PRO A 78 -14.75 -86.76 11.57
CA PRO A 78 -14.81 -85.88 10.40
C PRO A 78 -15.90 -86.28 9.39
N ASN A 79 -16.64 -85.31 8.84
CA ASN A 79 -17.65 -85.57 7.80
C ASN A 79 -16.97 -85.77 6.45
N GLN A 80 -16.88 -87.03 6.01
CA GLN A 80 -16.23 -87.38 4.75
C GLN A 80 -17.01 -86.83 3.55
N SER A 81 -18.34 -86.96 3.54
CA SER A 81 -19.19 -86.42 2.45
C SER A 81 -19.09 -84.89 2.35
N LYS A 82 -19.17 -84.17 3.48
CA LYS A 82 -19.00 -82.72 3.50
C LYS A 82 -17.58 -82.31 3.08
N ARG A 83 -16.56 -83.06 3.50
CA ARG A 83 -15.16 -82.81 3.12
C ARG A 83 -14.95 -83.00 1.62
N GLU A 84 -15.44 -84.10 1.05
CA GLU A 84 -15.37 -84.37 -0.39
C GLU A 84 -16.13 -83.32 -1.19
N LYS A 85 -17.29 -82.87 -0.70
CA LYS A 85 -18.04 -81.76 -1.29
C LYS A 85 -17.24 -80.45 -1.25
N THR A 86 -16.60 -80.12 -0.14
CA THR A 86 -15.71 -78.95 -0.06
C THR A 86 -14.51 -79.08 -0.99
N GLN A 87 -13.92 -80.26 -1.10
CA GLN A 87 -12.77 -80.49 -1.99
C GLN A 87 -13.16 -80.42 -3.48
N THR A 88 -14.32 -80.94 -3.85
CA THR A 88 -14.81 -80.88 -5.23
C THR A 88 -15.14 -79.45 -5.63
N ILE A 89 -15.83 -78.70 -4.77
CA ILE A 89 -16.09 -77.26 -5.00
C ILE A 89 -14.78 -76.49 -5.11
N ALA A 90 -13.84 -76.69 -4.19
CA ALA A 90 -12.55 -76.00 -4.23
C ALA A 90 -11.77 -76.28 -5.52
N LYS A 91 -11.81 -77.52 -6.04
CA LYS A 91 -11.20 -77.86 -7.33
C LYS A 91 -11.89 -77.16 -8.50
N GLN A 92 -13.22 -77.17 -8.54
CA GLN A 92 -14.00 -76.48 -9.58
C GLN A 92 -13.76 -74.97 -9.57
N GLU A 93 -13.71 -74.35 -8.39
CA GLU A 93 -13.41 -72.92 -8.24
C GLU A 93 -11.99 -72.57 -8.71
N LEU A 94 -11.01 -73.45 -8.45
CA LEU A 94 -9.64 -73.28 -8.94
C LEU A 94 -9.59 -73.31 -10.48
N GLU A 95 -10.22 -74.31 -11.09
CA GLU A 95 -10.30 -74.42 -12.56
C GLU A 95 -11.03 -73.23 -13.18
N ASN A 96 -12.16 -72.80 -12.60
CA ASN A 96 -12.89 -71.61 -13.03
C ASN A 96 -12.05 -70.34 -12.94
N TRP A 97 -11.24 -70.20 -11.87
CA TRP A 97 -10.33 -69.07 -11.71
C TRP A 97 -9.21 -69.08 -12.75
N GLU A 98 -8.65 -70.25 -13.07
CA GLU A 98 -7.64 -70.39 -14.11
C GLU A 98 -8.19 -70.02 -15.49
N HIS A 99 -9.41 -70.47 -15.82
CA HIS A 99 -10.08 -70.08 -17.05
C HIS A 99 -10.38 -68.58 -17.11
N PHE A 100 -10.83 -67.96 -16.01
CA PHE A 100 -11.03 -66.52 -15.93
C PHE A 100 -9.71 -65.75 -16.16
N LYS A 101 -8.63 -66.20 -15.51
CA LYS A 101 -7.30 -65.62 -15.69
C LYS A 101 -6.84 -65.73 -17.14
N GLN A 102 -7.06 -66.87 -17.79
CA GLN A 102 -6.73 -67.06 -19.22
C GLN A 102 -7.58 -66.17 -20.13
N GLY A 103 -8.88 -66.01 -19.86
CA GLY A 103 -9.77 -65.12 -20.62
C GLY A 103 -9.45 -63.63 -20.44
N GLN A 104 -8.90 -63.24 -19.30
CA GLN A 104 -8.48 -61.86 -19.00
C GLN A 104 -7.04 -61.53 -19.44
N LYS A 105 -6.28 -62.51 -19.97
CA LYS A 105 -4.99 -62.23 -20.59
C LYS A 105 -5.24 -61.48 -21.89
N HIS A 106 -4.99 -60.18 -21.87
CA HIS A 106 -4.93 -59.39 -23.10
C HIS A 106 -3.75 -59.85 -23.94
N GLY A 107 -3.98 -60.07 -25.23
CA GLY A 107 -2.93 -60.44 -26.18
C GLY A 107 -1.88 -59.33 -26.34
N PRO A 108 -0.70 -59.66 -26.90
CA PRO A 108 0.31 -58.65 -27.20
C PRO A 108 -0.26 -57.57 -28.12
N ILE A 109 -0.18 -56.32 -27.67
CA ILE A 109 -0.68 -55.16 -28.41
C ILE A 109 0.27 -54.88 -29.57
N ASN A 110 -0.07 -55.39 -30.75
CA ASN A 110 0.65 -55.11 -32.01
C ASN A 110 0.10 -53.83 -32.67
N LEU A 111 0.17 -52.71 -31.97
CA LEU A 111 -0.15 -51.39 -32.56
C LEU A 111 1.15 -50.72 -33.00
N THR A 112 1.21 -50.30 -34.27
CA THR A 112 2.28 -49.40 -34.72
C THR A 112 2.16 -48.09 -33.95
N PRO A 113 3.22 -47.61 -33.26
CA PRO A 113 3.14 -46.39 -32.48
C PRO A 113 2.78 -45.21 -33.38
N LYS A 114 1.55 -44.73 -33.25
CA LYS A 114 1.07 -43.52 -33.92
C LYS A 114 1.62 -42.32 -33.15
N LYS A 115 2.46 -41.51 -33.80
CA LYS A 115 2.96 -40.25 -33.20
C LYS A 115 1.75 -39.36 -32.90
N LEU A 116 1.36 -39.28 -31.65
CA LEU A 116 0.35 -38.36 -31.13
C LEU A 116 1.11 -37.15 -30.57
N GLY A 117 1.20 -36.09 -31.37
CA GLY A 117 1.88 -34.85 -31.00
C GLY A 117 2.16 -33.99 -32.23
N GLY A 118 1.96 -32.67 -32.11
CA GLY A 118 2.19 -31.71 -33.20
C GLY A 118 3.61 -31.80 -33.76
N GLY A 119 3.79 -31.42 -35.03
CA GLY A 119 5.05 -31.57 -35.78
C GLY A 119 6.26 -30.77 -35.28
N ILE A 120 6.15 -30.14 -34.11
CA ILE A 120 7.19 -29.32 -33.49
C ILE A 120 8.02 -30.22 -32.60
N THR A 121 9.34 -30.18 -32.78
CA THR A 121 10.26 -30.93 -31.92
C THR A 121 10.25 -30.37 -30.49
N GLN A 122 10.55 -31.21 -29.50
CA GLN A 122 10.61 -30.75 -28.09
C GLN A 122 11.59 -29.58 -27.89
N GLY A 123 12.70 -29.55 -28.63
CA GLY A 123 13.67 -28.46 -28.59
C GLY A 123 13.10 -27.14 -29.12
N GLU A 124 12.38 -27.19 -30.23
CA GLU A 124 11.73 -26.03 -30.84
C GLU A 124 10.59 -25.49 -29.98
N ALA A 125 9.80 -26.36 -29.33
CA ALA A 125 8.79 -25.94 -28.36
C ALA A 125 9.40 -25.21 -27.15
N ARG A 126 10.53 -25.69 -26.63
CA ARG A 126 11.26 -25.03 -25.53
C ARG A 126 11.86 -23.70 -25.96
N TRP A 127 12.45 -23.63 -27.15
CA TRP A 127 13.00 -22.40 -27.70
C TRP A 127 11.88 -21.35 -27.90
N ASN A 128 10.76 -21.72 -28.50
CA ASN A 128 9.59 -20.85 -28.67
C ASN A 128 9.04 -20.37 -27.32
N GLN A 129 9.00 -21.23 -26.31
CA GLN A 129 8.57 -20.86 -24.96
C GLN A 129 9.53 -19.81 -24.36
N GLN A 130 10.84 -19.99 -24.50
CA GLN A 130 11.85 -19.05 -24.00
C GLN A 130 11.78 -17.69 -24.72
N VAL A 131 11.61 -17.70 -26.05
CA VAL A 131 11.44 -16.48 -26.86
C VAL A 131 10.15 -15.75 -26.48
N THR A 132 9.05 -16.47 -26.28
CA THR A 132 7.77 -15.87 -25.87
C THR A 132 7.86 -15.24 -24.49
N GLN A 133 8.54 -15.89 -23.54
CA GLN A 133 8.78 -15.34 -22.21
C GLN A 133 9.62 -14.06 -22.26
N SER A 134 10.67 -14.02 -23.08
CA SER A 134 11.53 -12.83 -23.21
C SER A 134 10.78 -11.64 -23.82
N GLN A 135 9.99 -11.88 -24.88
CA GLN A 135 9.15 -10.86 -25.51
C GLN A 135 8.08 -10.33 -24.55
N SER A 136 7.40 -11.24 -23.82
CA SER A 136 6.37 -10.88 -22.85
C SER A 136 6.92 -10.01 -21.72
N LYS A 137 8.13 -10.33 -21.24
CA LYS A 137 8.84 -9.51 -20.24
C LYS A 137 9.09 -8.09 -20.76
N TYR A 138 9.55 -7.95 -22.00
CA TYR A 138 9.83 -6.65 -22.62
C TYR A 138 8.54 -5.83 -22.82
N GLN A 139 7.49 -6.43 -23.34
CA GLN A 139 6.18 -5.77 -23.47
C GLN A 139 5.63 -5.27 -22.14
N LYS A 140 5.82 -6.03 -21.06
CA LYS A 140 5.42 -5.60 -19.71
C LYS A 140 6.22 -4.38 -19.22
N MET A 141 7.51 -4.31 -19.55
CA MET A 141 8.33 -3.13 -19.21
C MET A 141 7.85 -1.90 -19.98
N LEU A 142 7.63 -2.02 -21.29
CA LEU A 142 7.12 -0.93 -22.12
C LEU A 142 5.79 -0.38 -21.59
N LYS A 143 4.81 -1.24 -21.32
CA LYS A 143 3.51 -0.81 -20.75
C LYS A 143 3.66 -0.08 -19.42
N ARG A 144 4.62 -0.50 -18.59
CA ARG A 144 4.92 0.16 -17.31
C ARG A 144 5.56 1.53 -17.52
N GLU A 145 6.46 1.67 -18.48
CA GLU A 145 7.08 2.96 -18.81
C GLU A 145 6.08 3.95 -19.42
N GLU A 146 5.23 3.48 -20.34
CA GLU A 146 4.14 4.27 -20.91
C GLU A 146 3.19 4.78 -19.83
N TYR A 147 2.79 3.91 -18.88
CA TYR A 147 1.98 4.31 -17.74
C TYR A 147 2.67 5.39 -16.89
N LYS A 148 3.95 5.18 -16.53
CA LYS A 148 4.72 6.19 -15.77
C LYS A 148 4.89 7.51 -16.52
N LYS A 149 4.96 7.47 -17.84
CA LYS A 149 5.04 8.68 -18.67
C LYS A 149 3.72 9.45 -18.62
N LYS A 150 2.58 8.77 -18.81
CA LYS A 150 1.24 9.38 -18.70
C LYS A 150 1.00 10.03 -17.34
N VAL A 151 1.34 9.33 -16.25
CA VAL A 151 1.21 9.89 -14.90
C VAL A 151 2.03 11.17 -14.73
N ARG A 152 3.28 11.20 -15.21
CA ARG A 152 4.11 12.42 -15.17
C ARG A 152 3.53 13.56 -15.99
N GLU A 153 3.05 13.27 -17.20
CA GLU A 153 2.41 14.27 -18.06
C GLU A 153 1.16 14.87 -17.40
N GLU A 154 0.34 14.05 -16.73
CA GLU A 154 -0.83 14.51 -15.98
C GLU A 154 -0.44 15.38 -14.77
N GLU A 155 0.57 14.98 -14.00
CA GLU A 155 1.10 15.75 -12.87
C GLU A 155 1.67 17.10 -13.32
N GLU A 156 2.46 17.12 -14.40
CA GLU A 156 3.01 18.35 -15.00
C GLU A 156 1.89 19.27 -15.50
N ALA A 157 0.86 18.74 -16.13
CA ALA A 157 -0.30 19.51 -16.55
C ALA A 157 -1.07 20.12 -15.36
N GLN A 158 -1.20 19.39 -14.26
CA GLN A 158 -1.80 19.92 -13.03
C GLN A 158 -0.95 21.04 -12.42
N ILE A 159 0.37 20.85 -12.35
CA ILE A 159 1.29 21.89 -11.87
C ILE A 159 1.18 23.14 -12.73
N GLN A 160 1.11 22.99 -14.05
CA GLN A 160 0.96 24.12 -14.96
C GLN A 160 -0.35 24.86 -14.73
N LYS A 161 -1.49 24.14 -14.60
CA LYS A 161 -2.78 24.75 -14.23
C LYS A 161 -2.71 25.52 -12.92
N MET A 162 -2.06 24.96 -11.90
CA MET A 162 -1.88 25.62 -10.61
C MET A 162 -1.02 26.90 -10.74
N LYS A 163 0.04 26.88 -11.55
CA LYS A 163 0.86 28.06 -11.86
C LYS A 163 0.05 29.13 -12.61
N ASP A 164 -0.76 28.74 -13.59
CA ASP A 164 -1.63 29.66 -14.33
C ASP A 164 -2.66 30.34 -13.41
N ILE A 165 -3.27 29.57 -12.50
CA ILE A 165 -4.19 30.12 -11.49
C ILE A 165 -3.46 31.12 -10.58
N GLN A 166 -2.23 30.83 -10.17
CA GLN A 166 -1.45 31.77 -9.36
C GLN A 166 -1.08 33.04 -10.14
N ARG A 167 -0.70 32.91 -11.42
CA ARG A 167 -0.46 34.06 -12.31
C ARG A 167 -1.70 34.95 -12.44
N GLN A 168 -2.85 34.37 -12.73
CA GLN A 168 -4.11 35.12 -12.83
C GLN A 168 -4.51 35.80 -11.51
N LYS A 169 -4.23 35.17 -10.36
CA LYS A 169 -4.45 35.79 -9.05
C LYS A 169 -3.52 36.98 -8.82
N ALA A 170 -2.26 36.88 -9.25
CA ALA A 170 -1.29 37.96 -9.17
C ALA A 170 -1.68 39.14 -10.08
N GLU A 171 -2.04 38.86 -11.34
CA GLU A 171 -2.51 39.86 -12.30
C GLU A 171 -3.77 40.59 -11.79
N ARG A 172 -4.77 39.85 -11.32
CA ARG A 172 -5.98 40.45 -10.71
C ARG A 172 -5.67 41.31 -9.48
N LEU A 173 -4.64 40.95 -8.71
CA LEU A 173 -4.20 41.74 -7.55
C LEU A 173 -3.50 43.02 -8.00
N GLU A 174 -2.65 42.94 -9.03
CA GLU A 174 -1.95 44.07 -9.62
C GLU A 174 -2.94 45.07 -10.23
N GLU A 175 -3.94 44.60 -10.99
CA GLU A 175 -5.02 45.45 -11.50
C GLU A 175 -5.75 46.21 -10.39
N LYS A 176 -6.07 45.55 -9.27
CA LYS A 176 -6.67 46.21 -8.12
C LYS A 176 -5.76 47.26 -7.50
N ASN A 177 -4.46 46.96 -7.39
CA ASN A 177 -3.49 47.91 -6.87
C ASN A 177 -3.37 49.13 -7.78
N LEU A 178 -3.33 48.92 -9.10
CA LEU A 178 -3.30 49.99 -10.10
C LEU A 178 -4.57 50.86 -10.02
N GLN A 179 -5.75 50.25 -9.88
CA GLN A 179 -7.00 50.98 -9.70
C GLN A 179 -6.99 51.82 -8.41
N GLN A 180 -6.55 51.24 -7.29
CA GLN A 180 -6.43 51.99 -6.03
C GLN A 180 -5.39 53.10 -6.11
N GLU A 181 -4.27 52.87 -6.80
CA GLU A 181 -3.25 53.89 -6.99
C GLU A 181 -3.75 55.02 -7.89
N ALA A 182 -4.45 54.71 -8.97
CA ALA A 182 -5.12 55.71 -9.80
C ALA A 182 -6.14 56.53 -8.98
N GLN A 183 -6.94 55.89 -8.14
CA GLN A 183 -7.86 56.58 -7.22
C GLN A 183 -7.11 57.50 -6.25
N ARG A 184 -6.03 57.01 -5.62
CA ARG A 184 -5.18 57.84 -4.73
C ARG A 184 -4.57 59.03 -5.48
N GLN A 185 -4.12 58.83 -6.72
CA GLN A 185 -3.55 59.91 -7.54
C GLN A 185 -4.60 60.96 -7.90
N ILE A 186 -5.87 60.57 -8.10
CA ILE A 186 -6.97 61.50 -8.34
C ILE A 186 -7.32 62.23 -7.04
N GLU A 187 -7.58 61.51 -5.94
CA GLU A 187 -8.00 62.06 -4.65
C GLU A 187 -6.97 63.02 -4.05
N TYR A 188 -5.69 62.62 -4.05
CA TYR A 188 -4.62 63.42 -3.48
C TYR A 188 -3.83 64.21 -4.53
N GLY A 189 -4.20 64.14 -5.80
CA GLY A 189 -3.50 64.83 -6.88
C GLY A 189 -3.57 66.34 -6.73
N GLU A 190 -4.77 66.87 -6.48
CA GLU A 190 -4.98 68.30 -6.27
C GLU A 190 -4.29 68.80 -4.99
N ASP A 191 -4.41 68.07 -3.89
CA ASP A 191 -3.74 68.42 -2.63
C ASP A 191 -2.22 68.35 -2.73
N ARG A 192 -1.70 67.37 -3.48
CA ARG A 192 -0.27 67.26 -3.79
C ARG A 192 0.16 68.44 -4.65
N TYR A 193 -0.61 68.80 -5.67
CA TYR A 193 -0.34 69.96 -6.53
C TYR A 193 -0.39 71.28 -5.74
N ARG A 194 -1.40 71.47 -4.89
CA ARG A 194 -1.53 72.63 -4.00
C ARG A 194 -0.36 72.71 -3.02
N ARG A 195 -0.02 71.62 -2.33
CA ARG A 195 1.13 71.58 -1.41
C ARG A 195 2.45 71.82 -2.13
N ASN A 196 2.63 71.25 -3.32
CA ASN A 196 3.84 71.43 -4.10
C ASN A 196 3.98 72.87 -4.60
N ASN A 197 2.90 73.48 -5.11
CA ASN A 197 2.92 74.90 -5.49
C ASN A 197 3.06 75.83 -4.30
N ALA A 198 2.43 75.54 -3.15
CA ALA A 198 2.64 76.30 -1.93
C ALA A 198 4.10 76.24 -1.48
N PHE A 199 4.73 75.06 -1.59
CA PHE A 199 6.16 74.88 -1.32
C PHE A 199 7.05 75.62 -2.33
N LEU A 200 6.75 75.56 -3.63
CA LEU A 200 7.48 76.29 -4.67
C LEU A 200 7.32 77.81 -4.54
N ASN A 201 6.12 78.28 -4.19
CA ASN A 201 5.87 79.70 -3.91
C ASN A 201 6.61 80.16 -2.65
N LEU A 202 6.65 79.32 -1.62
CA LEU A 202 7.44 79.58 -0.43
C LEU A 202 8.92 79.64 -0.78
N LEU A 203 9.43 78.70 -1.59
CA LEU A 203 10.80 78.71 -2.09
C LEU A 203 11.11 79.99 -2.88
N SER A 204 10.25 80.39 -3.82
CA SER A 204 10.46 81.62 -4.59
C SER A 204 10.41 82.87 -3.70
N GLN A 205 9.52 82.89 -2.70
CA GLN A 205 9.48 83.97 -1.70
C GLN A 205 10.75 83.97 -0.85
N THR A 206 11.23 82.81 -0.41
CA THR A 206 12.51 82.73 0.29
C THR A 206 13.68 83.11 -0.59
N GLU A 207 13.69 82.79 -1.89
CA GLU A 207 14.74 83.23 -2.82
C GLU A 207 14.74 84.75 -2.98
N THR A 208 13.56 85.40 -3.07
CA THR A 208 13.47 86.87 -3.03
C THR A 208 13.84 87.46 -1.67
N HIS A 209 13.63 86.74 -0.57
CA HIS A 209 14.03 87.15 0.77
C HIS A 209 15.55 86.99 0.97
N TYR A 210 16.15 85.89 0.50
CA TYR A 210 17.58 85.62 0.53
C TYR A 210 18.34 86.62 -0.36
N GLN A 211 17.82 87.02 -1.52
CA GLN A 211 18.44 88.09 -2.33
C GLN A 211 18.45 89.46 -1.61
N ASN A 212 17.49 89.72 -0.72
CA ASN A 212 17.44 90.93 0.11
C ASN A 212 18.18 90.79 1.46
N GLN A 213 18.45 89.56 1.93
CA GLN A 213 19.22 89.25 3.14
C GLN A 213 20.69 88.87 2.87
N THR A 214 21.14 88.75 1.62
CA THR A 214 22.57 88.56 1.27
C THR A 214 23.45 89.78 1.49
N ARG A 215 23.05 90.72 2.35
CA ARG A 215 23.98 91.68 2.98
C ARG A 215 24.45 91.25 4.36
N GLU A 216 23.75 90.37 5.07
CA GLU A 216 24.15 89.98 6.43
C GLU A 216 23.68 88.56 6.71
N CYS A 217 24.61 87.59 6.67
CA CYS A 217 24.62 86.29 7.37
C CYS A 217 25.35 85.22 6.55
N HIS A 218 26.61 84.96 6.89
CA HIS A 218 27.42 83.88 6.32
C HIS A 218 27.24 82.59 7.14
N GLY A 219 26.29 81.76 6.74
CA GLY A 219 26.23 80.35 7.13
C GLY A 219 26.24 79.50 5.86
N ASN A 220 27.30 78.73 5.61
CA ASN A 220 27.52 78.03 4.34
C ASN A 220 26.47 76.90 4.12
N PRO A 221 25.48 77.08 3.22
CA PRO A 221 24.37 76.14 3.02
C PRO A 221 24.84 74.78 2.44
N TYR A 222 26.00 74.77 1.79
CA TYR A 222 26.61 73.57 1.22
C TYR A 222 27.00 72.54 2.31
N LYS A 223 27.45 73.02 3.48
CA LYS A 223 27.88 72.15 4.59
C LYS A 223 26.71 71.41 5.24
N ALA A 224 25.54 72.05 5.34
CA ALA A 224 24.33 71.42 5.88
C ALA A 224 23.73 70.37 4.92
N GLN A 225 23.81 70.61 3.61
CA GLN A 225 23.39 69.64 2.59
C GLN A 225 24.27 68.40 2.59
N ILE A 226 25.60 68.57 2.65
CA ILE A 226 26.56 67.46 2.76
C ILE A 226 26.24 66.60 3.99
N GLN A 227 26.05 67.19 5.16
CA GLN A 227 25.71 66.45 6.39
C GLN A 227 24.38 65.67 6.27
N ARG A 228 23.39 66.22 5.55
CA ARG A 228 22.10 65.56 5.32
C ARG A 228 22.23 64.39 4.34
N GLU A 229 23.04 64.53 3.31
CA GLU A 229 23.32 63.45 2.36
C GLU A 229 24.16 62.35 2.98
N GLU A 230 25.18 62.70 3.76
CA GLU A 230 25.97 61.76 4.56
C GLU A 230 25.08 60.96 5.52
N TYR A 231 24.13 61.61 6.20
CA TYR A 231 23.17 60.93 7.07
C TYR A 231 22.27 59.95 6.30
N LYS A 232 21.74 60.36 5.14
CA LYS A 232 20.90 59.48 4.29
C LYS A 232 21.69 58.30 3.72
N ASN A 233 22.92 58.54 3.29
CA ASN A 233 23.82 57.51 2.78
C ASN A 233 24.20 56.52 3.89
N LYS A 234 24.42 57.02 5.11
CA LYS A 234 24.65 56.17 6.28
C LYS A 234 23.46 55.27 6.59
N GLN A 235 22.23 55.80 6.58
CA GLN A 235 21.04 54.97 6.77
C GLN A 235 20.87 53.92 5.67
N ARG A 236 21.11 54.29 4.41
CA ARG A 236 21.04 53.35 3.28
C ARG A 236 22.10 52.25 3.40
N ALA A 237 23.32 52.59 3.79
CA ALA A 237 24.39 51.64 4.02
C ALA A 237 24.08 50.68 5.19
N GLU A 238 23.48 51.19 6.28
CA GLU A 238 23.02 50.35 7.40
C GLU A 238 21.88 49.41 6.99
N GLU A 239 20.94 49.87 6.17
CA GLU A 239 19.85 49.05 5.63
C GLU A 239 20.38 47.98 4.67
N GLU A 240 21.29 48.33 3.76
CA GLU A 240 21.96 47.39 2.86
C GLU A 240 22.77 46.34 3.66
N ALA A 241 23.48 46.75 4.71
CA ALA A 241 24.19 45.83 5.60
C ALA A 241 23.23 44.86 6.31
N ARG A 242 22.06 45.32 6.76
CA ARG A 242 21.01 44.46 7.32
C ARG A 242 20.46 43.47 6.30
N ILE A 243 20.21 43.92 5.07
CA ILE A 243 19.75 43.06 3.98
C ILE A 243 20.82 42.01 3.64
N GLN A 244 22.09 42.40 3.60
CA GLN A 244 23.20 41.47 3.38
C GLN A 244 23.31 40.44 4.52
N ALA A 245 23.20 40.86 5.78
CA ALA A 245 23.17 39.95 6.92
C ALA A 245 22.00 38.96 6.85
N MET A 246 20.80 39.43 6.50
CA MET A 246 19.62 38.58 6.32
C MET A 246 19.82 37.57 5.18
N LYS A 247 20.36 38.01 4.04
CA LYS A 247 20.73 37.13 2.92
C LYS A 247 21.78 36.10 3.34
N GLY A 248 22.76 36.49 4.15
CA GLY A 248 23.78 35.59 4.72
C GLY A 248 23.17 34.48 5.57
N ILE A 249 22.23 34.83 6.47
CA ILE A 249 21.50 33.86 7.29
C ILE A 249 20.70 32.89 6.41
N GLN A 250 20.05 33.38 5.35
CA GLN A 250 19.32 32.52 4.42
C GLN A 250 20.24 31.55 3.66
N ARG A 251 21.42 32.02 3.22
CA ARG A 251 22.44 31.17 2.58
C ARG A 251 22.92 30.07 3.53
N GLN A 252 23.23 30.40 4.78
CA GLN A 252 23.63 29.40 5.78
C GLN A 252 22.52 28.37 6.06
N LYS A 253 21.26 28.80 6.10
CA LYS A 253 20.13 27.87 6.24
C LYS A 253 19.99 26.96 5.02
N ALA A 254 20.16 27.50 3.81
CA ALA A 254 20.13 26.72 2.58
C ALA A 254 21.29 25.72 2.50
N GLU A 255 22.50 26.14 2.89
CA GLU A 255 23.70 25.29 2.94
C GLU A 255 23.52 24.13 3.93
N LYS A 256 23.05 24.40 5.15
CA LYS A 256 22.72 23.35 6.12
C LYS A 256 21.68 22.37 5.59
N LEU A 257 20.66 22.87 4.88
CA LEU A 257 19.63 22.03 4.29
C LEU A 257 20.19 21.17 3.14
N GLU A 258 21.01 21.74 2.28
CA GLU A 258 21.69 21.02 1.22
C GLU A 258 22.65 19.96 1.77
N GLU A 259 23.38 20.26 2.85
CA GLU A 259 24.26 19.31 3.52
C GLU A 259 23.48 18.14 4.13
N THR A 260 22.32 18.40 4.75
CA THR A 260 21.44 17.32 5.21
C THR A 260 20.94 16.46 4.04
N ALA A 261 20.58 17.07 2.90
CA ALA A 261 20.17 16.33 1.71
C ALA A 261 21.33 15.46 1.16
N ARG A 262 22.55 15.99 1.07
CA ARG A 262 23.74 15.23 0.66
C ARG A 262 24.00 14.05 1.60
N GLN A 263 23.86 14.24 2.91
CA GLN A 263 24.01 13.16 3.89
C GLN A 263 22.93 12.08 3.71
N GLU A 264 21.68 12.47 3.45
CA GLU A 264 20.60 11.52 3.14
C GLU A 264 20.86 10.74 1.86
N ASP A 265 21.32 11.38 0.80
CA ASP A 265 21.66 10.73 -0.47
C ASP A 265 22.82 9.75 -0.30
N LEU A 266 23.83 10.11 0.49
CA LEU A 266 24.94 9.22 0.79
C LEU A 266 24.48 8.00 1.61
N LYS A 267 23.58 8.18 2.58
CA LYS A 267 22.92 7.08 3.30
C LYS A 267 22.12 6.18 2.35
N ARG A 268 21.36 6.78 1.41
CA ARG A 268 20.61 6.02 0.38
C ARG A 268 21.56 5.21 -0.49
N GLN A 269 22.70 5.77 -0.88
CA GLN A 269 23.71 5.10 -1.69
C GLN A 269 24.36 3.92 -0.95
N ILE A 270 24.76 4.11 0.32
CA ILE A 270 25.29 3.03 1.17
C ILE A 270 24.26 1.92 1.32
N LYS A 271 23.02 2.27 1.68
CA LYS A 271 21.93 1.30 1.82
C LYS A 271 21.69 0.53 0.52
N TRP A 272 21.72 1.21 -0.62
CA TRP A 272 21.57 0.57 -1.92
C TRP A 272 22.70 -0.43 -2.21
N GLN A 273 23.95 -0.08 -1.89
CA GLN A 273 25.08 -1.01 -2.00
C GLN A 273 24.93 -2.20 -1.06
N GLU A 274 24.55 -1.96 0.20
CA GLU A 274 24.29 -3.04 1.17
C GLU A 274 23.20 -3.98 0.70
N ASP A 275 22.08 -3.46 0.20
CA ASP A 275 20.98 -4.26 -0.34
C ASP A 275 21.43 -5.05 -1.58
N ARG A 276 22.27 -4.46 -2.44
CA ARG A 276 22.90 -5.17 -3.56
C ARG A 276 23.83 -6.29 -3.08
N HIS A 277 24.64 -6.06 -2.06
CA HIS A 277 25.51 -7.09 -1.48
C HIS A 277 24.70 -8.20 -0.81
N LYS A 278 23.64 -7.86 -0.06
CA LYS A 278 22.74 -8.83 0.57
C LYS A 278 22.02 -9.67 -0.47
N THR A 279 21.49 -9.06 -1.52
CA THR A 279 20.82 -9.80 -2.62
C THR A 279 21.80 -10.71 -3.37
N ASN A 280 23.01 -10.24 -3.65
CA ASN A 280 24.06 -11.08 -4.25
C ASN A 280 24.47 -12.24 -3.32
N ASN A 281 24.69 -11.98 -2.03
CA ASN A 281 25.03 -13.04 -1.07
C ASN A 281 23.88 -14.03 -0.87
N ALA A 282 22.63 -13.57 -0.83
CA ALA A 282 21.47 -14.45 -0.75
C ALA A 282 21.37 -15.36 -1.99
N PHE A 283 21.68 -14.84 -3.17
CA PHE A 283 21.77 -15.62 -4.40
C PHE A 283 22.92 -16.63 -4.36
N LEU A 284 24.11 -16.22 -3.89
CA LEU A 284 25.26 -17.11 -3.73
C LEU A 284 25.00 -18.21 -2.70
N ASN A 285 24.34 -17.90 -1.58
CA ASN A 285 23.96 -18.88 -0.57
C ASN A 285 22.89 -19.87 -1.07
N GLN A 286 22.01 -19.43 -1.99
CA GLN A 286 21.10 -20.35 -2.69
C GLN A 286 21.85 -21.27 -3.67
N MET A 287 23.01 -20.85 -4.17
CA MET A 287 23.84 -21.61 -5.13
C MET A 287 24.93 -22.43 -4.45
N SER A 288 25.38 -22.07 -3.25
CA SER A 288 26.35 -22.84 -2.48
C SER A 288 25.65 -24.05 -1.89
N TRP A 289 25.71 -25.17 -2.60
CA TRP A 289 25.54 -26.48 -1.97
C TRP A 289 26.58 -26.61 -0.86
N PRO A 290 26.27 -27.23 0.29
CA PRO A 290 27.28 -27.47 1.31
C PRO A 290 28.42 -28.23 0.63
N ALA A 291 29.62 -27.66 0.66
CA ALA A 291 30.83 -28.36 0.28
C ALA A 291 31.03 -29.44 1.34
N VAL A 292 30.37 -30.58 1.15
CA VAL A 292 30.62 -31.78 1.93
C VAL A 292 32.04 -32.19 1.57
N SER A 293 32.96 -32.08 2.54
CA SER A 293 34.27 -32.69 2.38
C SER A 293 34.05 -34.19 2.18
N TYR A 294 34.83 -34.80 1.29
CA TYR A 294 34.72 -36.23 0.97
C TYR A 294 34.98 -37.14 2.21
N GLU A 295 35.43 -36.56 3.32
CA GLU A 295 35.79 -37.24 4.56
C GLU A 295 34.60 -37.36 5.55
N ASP A 296 33.52 -36.60 5.38
CA ASP A 296 32.33 -36.66 6.27
C ASP A 296 31.28 -37.70 5.84
N TYR A 297 31.49 -38.42 4.72
CA TYR A 297 30.54 -39.42 4.24
C TYR A 297 30.59 -40.76 5.00
N GLU A 298 31.59 -40.98 5.86
CA GLU A 298 31.75 -42.26 6.59
C GLU A 298 31.28 -42.24 8.05
N THR A 299 30.91 -41.09 8.61
CA THR A 299 30.39 -41.00 10.00
C THR A 299 28.87 -40.92 10.11
N TYR A 300 28.16 -40.78 8.98
CA TYR A 300 26.72 -40.45 8.95
C TYR A 300 25.76 -41.64 9.01
N THR A 301 26.24 -42.87 9.25
CA THR A 301 25.39 -44.07 9.28
C THR A 301 25.09 -44.62 10.68
N ASN A 302 25.69 -44.09 11.76
CA ASN A 302 25.56 -44.68 13.10
C ASN A 302 25.12 -43.72 14.23
N GLN A 303 24.47 -42.61 13.93
CA GLN A 303 23.88 -41.76 14.98
C GLN A 303 22.36 -41.68 14.88
N SER A 304 21.74 -42.23 15.92
CA SER A 304 20.32 -42.17 16.24
C SER A 304 19.77 -40.75 16.06
N TYR A 305 18.93 -40.58 15.05
CA TYR A 305 18.22 -39.34 14.73
C TYR A 305 17.15 -39.08 15.81
N GLY A 306 17.49 -38.27 16.82
CA GLY A 306 16.56 -37.83 17.87
C GLY A 306 16.11 -36.38 17.72
N ASP A 307 17.04 -35.41 17.62
CA ASP A 307 16.70 -34.02 17.97
C ASP A 307 17.30 -32.93 17.05
N LEU A 308 17.67 -33.25 15.81
CA LEU A 308 18.13 -32.22 14.86
C LEU A 308 16.97 -31.70 14.00
N PRO A 309 16.67 -30.39 14.03
CA PRO A 309 15.59 -29.82 13.24
C PRO A 309 15.89 -29.98 11.75
N THR A 310 14.98 -30.65 11.03
CA THR A 310 15.09 -30.92 9.60
C THR A 310 15.31 -29.61 8.83
N ALA A 311 16.10 -29.61 7.75
CA ALA A 311 16.34 -28.43 6.91
C ALA A 311 15.04 -27.71 6.46
N TRP A 312 13.95 -28.46 6.31
CA TRP A 312 12.61 -27.93 6.05
C TRP A 312 12.01 -27.15 7.23
N ALA A 313 12.21 -27.62 8.46
CA ALA A 313 11.80 -26.91 9.68
C ALA A 313 12.56 -25.59 9.84
N VAL A 314 13.86 -25.57 9.55
CA VAL A 314 14.69 -24.34 9.57
C VAL A 314 14.24 -23.35 8.49
N SER A 315 13.96 -23.80 7.26
CA SER A 315 13.45 -22.94 6.18
C SER A 315 12.06 -22.35 6.49
N ASN A 316 11.19 -23.13 7.12
CA ASN A 316 9.87 -22.65 7.53
C ASN A 316 9.94 -21.69 8.71
N ALA A 317 10.78 -21.95 9.71
CA ALA A 317 11.01 -21.04 10.82
C ALA A 317 11.52 -19.67 10.32
N TYR A 318 12.47 -19.66 9.38
CA TYR A 318 12.96 -18.42 8.75
C TYR A 318 11.84 -17.66 8.01
N ARG A 319 11.01 -18.38 7.23
CA ARG A 319 9.86 -17.77 6.54
C ARG A 319 8.79 -17.24 7.51
N GLN A 320 8.58 -17.89 8.64
CA GLN A 320 7.67 -17.42 9.69
C GLN A 320 8.23 -16.19 10.40
N GLU A 321 9.53 -16.17 10.66
CA GLU A 321 10.19 -15.04 11.31
C GLU A 321 10.18 -13.79 10.42
N GLN A 322 10.36 -13.94 9.10
CA GLN A 322 10.18 -12.86 8.13
C GLN A 322 8.77 -12.26 8.20
N LYS A 323 7.73 -13.10 8.20
CA LYS A 323 6.34 -12.63 8.35
C LYS A 323 6.11 -11.90 9.67
N MET A 324 6.69 -12.39 10.78
CA MET A 324 6.58 -11.72 12.08
C MET A 324 7.34 -10.39 12.13
N GLN A 325 8.48 -10.28 11.45
CA GLN A 325 9.20 -9.01 11.32
C GLN A 325 8.40 -8.00 10.49
N GLU A 326 7.81 -8.42 9.37
CA GLU A 326 6.93 -7.56 8.56
C GLU A 326 5.70 -7.10 9.36
N GLN A 327 5.07 -7.99 10.14
CA GLN A 327 3.95 -7.62 11.01
C GLN A 327 4.35 -6.62 12.10
N ARG A 328 5.52 -6.80 12.73
CA ARG A 328 6.05 -5.85 13.70
C ARG A 328 6.30 -4.48 13.09
N GLN A 329 6.88 -4.42 11.89
CA GLN A 329 7.08 -3.14 11.19
C GLN A 329 5.76 -2.46 10.84
N LEU A 330 4.77 -3.22 10.38
CA LEU A 330 3.44 -2.69 10.09
C LEU A 330 2.79 -2.10 11.36
N GLN A 331 2.94 -2.77 12.49
CA GLN A 331 2.42 -2.32 13.77
C GLN A 331 3.12 -1.03 14.24
N GLN A 332 4.44 -0.95 14.10
CA GLN A 332 5.20 0.28 14.38
C GLN A 332 4.73 1.45 13.50
N MET A 333 4.53 1.25 12.20
CA MET A 333 4.01 2.30 11.32
C MET A 333 2.62 2.78 11.72
N LYS A 334 1.74 1.86 12.15
CA LYS A 334 0.41 2.23 12.65
C LYS A 334 0.50 3.04 13.94
N GLU A 335 1.37 2.64 14.88
CA GLU A 335 1.60 3.38 16.12
C GLU A 335 2.19 4.77 15.87
N GLU A 336 3.13 4.91 14.93
CA GLU A 336 3.65 6.21 14.53
C GLU A 336 2.57 7.10 13.92
N GLN A 337 1.68 6.55 13.08
CA GLN A 337 0.54 7.30 12.56
C GLN A 337 -0.39 7.75 13.69
N ARG A 338 -0.67 6.87 14.67
CA ARG A 338 -1.48 7.23 15.85
C ARG A 338 -0.82 8.33 16.68
N ARG A 339 0.49 8.24 16.92
CA ARG A 339 1.25 9.28 17.62
C ARG A 339 1.22 10.61 16.87
N LYS A 340 1.32 10.59 15.54
CA LYS A 340 1.20 11.80 14.71
C LYS A 340 -0.20 12.40 14.80
N SER A 341 -1.26 11.59 14.75
CA SER A 341 -2.63 12.10 14.91
C SER A 341 -2.88 12.66 16.31
N GLU A 342 -2.37 12.00 17.35
CA GLU A 342 -2.47 12.48 18.74
C GLU A 342 -1.77 13.83 18.92
N LEU A 343 -0.58 14.00 18.32
CA LEU A 343 0.13 15.28 18.35
C LEU A 343 -0.70 16.40 17.70
N LEU A 344 -1.31 16.13 16.54
CA LEU A 344 -2.16 17.08 15.85
C LEU A 344 -3.39 17.47 16.69
N ASP A 345 -4.06 16.48 17.29
CA ASP A 345 -5.21 16.75 18.16
C ASP A 345 -4.80 17.54 19.40
N VAL A 346 -3.64 17.25 20.02
CA VAL A 346 -3.11 18.03 21.14
C VAL A 346 -2.83 19.48 20.73
N THR A 347 -2.25 19.71 19.55
CA THR A 347 -2.03 21.08 19.05
C THR A 347 -3.34 21.82 18.78
N ARG A 348 -4.34 21.14 18.23
CA ARG A 348 -5.69 21.70 18.01
C ARG A 348 -6.34 22.09 19.34
N ILE A 349 -6.31 21.20 20.33
CA ILE A 349 -6.87 21.46 21.67
C ILE A 349 -6.19 22.66 22.34
N LYS A 350 -4.87 22.80 22.22
CA LYS A 350 -4.15 23.96 22.76
C LYS A 350 -4.60 25.26 22.10
N GLN A 351 -4.67 25.30 20.77
CA GLN A 351 -5.14 26.48 20.03
C GLN A 351 -6.58 26.85 20.39
N GLU A 352 -7.46 25.86 20.56
CA GLU A 352 -8.84 26.10 20.97
C GLU A 352 -8.92 26.65 22.41
N LYS A 353 -8.11 26.13 23.34
CA LYS A 353 -8.02 26.65 24.71
C LYS A 353 -7.51 28.09 24.74
N GLU A 354 -6.48 28.42 23.96
CA GLU A 354 -5.98 29.79 23.84
C GLU A 354 -7.05 30.72 23.26
N SER A 355 -7.76 30.28 22.21
CA SER A 355 -8.86 31.05 21.61
C SER A 355 -9.99 31.31 22.61
N ARG A 356 -10.40 30.29 23.39
CA ARG A 356 -11.41 30.44 24.45
C ARG A 356 -10.95 31.38 25.57
N LEU A 357 -9.68 31.34 25.93
CA LEU A 357 -9.12 32.25 26.93
C LEU A 357 -9.17 33.69 26.43
N THR A 358 -8.77 33.95 25.19
CA THR A 358 -8.85 35.28 24.59
C THR A 358 -10.29 35.80 24.52
N GLU A 359 -11.24 34.95 24.14
CA GLU A 359 -12.66 35.33 24.11
C GLU A 359 -13.18 35.65 25.51
N GLN A 360 -12.76 34.90 26.53
CA GLN A 360 -13.13 35.18 27.92
C GLN A 360 -12.53 36.50 28.42
N GLU A 361 -11.29 36.81 28.07
CA GLU A 361 -10.65 38.09 28.39
C GLU A 361 -11.33 39.26 27.69
N GLU A 362 -11.72 39.10 26.42
CA GLU A 362 -12.49 40.10 25.69
C GLU A 362 -13.86 40.33 26.33
N ARG A 363 -14.59 39.26 26.69
CA ARG A 363 -15.85 39.37 27.44
C ARG A 363 -15.68 40.14 28.74
N ARG A 364 -14.58 39.90 29.48
CA ARG A 364 -14.26 40.66 30.71
C ARG A 364 -13.95 42.13 30.41
N ARG A 365 -13.17 42.43 29.36
CA ARG A 365 -12.87 43.80 28.93
C ARG A 365 -14.13 44.57 28.54
N VAL A 366 -15.02 43.94 27.76
CA VAL A 366 -16.30 44.54 27.35
C VAL A 366 -17.19 44.78 28.57
N ASN A 367 -17.27 43.82 29.49
CA ASN A 367 -18.05 43.97 30.72
C ASN A 367 -17.50 45.12 31.58
N ASN A 368 -16.18 45.19 31.77
CA ASN A 368 -15.54 46.29 32.51
C ASN A 368 -15.76 47.64 31.84
N ALA A 369 -15.58 47.75 30.52
CA ALA A 369 -15.85 48.98 29.78
C ALA A 369 -17.33 49.40 29.86
N PHE A 370 -18.25 48.44 29.91
CA PHE A 370 -19.67 48.70 30.14
C PHE A 370 -19.93 49.25 31.55
N LEU A 371 -19.30 48.67 32.58
CA LEU A 371 -19.38 49.14 33.97
C LEU A 371 -18.80 50.55 34.13
N ASP A 372 -17.64 50.83 33.52
CA ASP A 372 -17.02 52.16 33.53
C ASP A 372 -17.94 53.21 32.88
N ARG A 373 -18.60 52.85 31.78
CA ARG A 373 -19.58 53.72 31.12
C ARG A 373 -20.82 53.97 31.98
N LEU A 374 -21.25 53.00 32.79
CA LEU A 374 -22.35 53.18 33.74
C LEU A 374 -21.94 54.08 34.92
N GLN A 375 -20.71 53.95 35.43
CA GLN A 375 -20.18 54.81 36.49
C GLN A 375 -19.97 56.25 36.01
N GLY A 376 -19.42 56.44 34.80
CA GLY A 376 -19.27 57.76 34.19
C GLY A 376 -20.60 58.48 33.99
N LYS A 377 -21.69 57.76 33.68
CA LYS A 377 -23.05 58.33 33.61
C LYS A 377 -23.61 58.71 34.97
N LYS A 378 -23.33 57.95 36.04
CA LYS A 378 -23.73 58.31 37.41
C LYS A 378 -23.00 59.55 37.91
N ASN A 379 -21.71 59.69 37.60
CA ASN A 379 -20.90 60.84 37.99
C ASN A 379 -21.21 62.10 37.16
N ALA A 380 -21.84 61.97 35.99
CA ALA A 380 -22.29 63.09 35.16
C ALA A 380 -23.71 63.59 35.51
N LEU A 381 -24.39 62.95 36.46
CA LEU A 381 -25.74 63.28 36.95
C LEU A 381 -25.75 63.84 38.38
N GLN A 382 -24.58 64.11 38.95
CA GLN A 382 -24.35 64.94 40.13
C GLN A 382 -23.72 66.25 39.69
#